data_AF-A0A7V6KF60-F1
#
_entry.id   AF-A0A7V6KF60-F1
#
_cell.length_a   1.000
_cell.length_b   1.000
_cell.length_c   1.000
_cell.angle_alpha   90.00
_cell.angle_beta   90.00
_cell.angle_gamma   90.00
#
_symmetry.space_group_name_H-M   'P 1'
#
loop_
_entity.id
_entity.type
_entity.pdbx_description
1 polymer ?
#
loop_
_entity_poly.entity_id
_entity_poly.type
_entity_poly.pdbx_seq_one_letter_code
_entity_poly.pdbx_strand_id
1 'polypeptide(L)'
;MPELSWGIPTKDRQQSTEWYRRVFQPEQLVDTSKHVTKLLVGGLWIRLVEAEPAGCIRLRLEVEHLETELQRLRQLGISDQTEDPGGG
;
A
#
# COMPACT_ATOMS: atom_id res chain seq x y z
N MET A 1 6.05 -15.96 -16.19
CA MET A 1 5.37 -16.28 -14.91
C MET A 1 4.28 -15.25 -14.69
N PRO A 2 3.11 -15.61 -14.12
CA PRO A 2 2.09 -14.61 -13.79
C PRO A 2 2.63 -13.62 -12.76
N GLU A 3 2.31 -12.32 -12.93
CA GLU A 3 2.64 -11.30 -11.95
C GLU A 3 1.73 -11.47 -10.71
N LEU A 4 2.32 -11.64 -9.51
CA LEU A 4 1.55 -11.54 -8.28
C LEU A 4 1.21 -10.07 -8.07
N SER A 5 -0.08 -9.73 -8.14
CA SER A 5 -0.51 -8.33 -8.03
C SER A 5 -1.78 -8.16 -7.21
N TRP A 6 -1.83 -7.09 -6.42
CA TRP A 6 -3.00 -6.72 -5.62
C TRP A 6 -3.54 -5.35 -6.04
N GLY A 7 -4.86 -5.23 -6.18
CA GLY A 7 -5.52 -3.98 -6.55
C GLY A 7 -6.03 -3.24 -5.32
N ILE A 8 -5.64 -1.97 -5.17
CA ILE A 8 -6.13 -1.07 -4.13
C ILE A 8 -6.84 0.10 -4.84
N PRO A 9 -8.18 0.22 -4.69
CA PRO A 9 -8.91 1.37 -5.18
C PRO A 9 -8.53 2.61 -4.37
N THR A 10 -8.29 3.71 -5.05
CA THR A 10 -7.88 5.00 -4.48
C THR A 10 -8.73 6.11 -5.07
N LYS A 11 -9.24 7.01 -4.24
CA LYS A 11 -9.98 8.19 -4.71
C LYS A 11 -9.09 9.20 -5.42
N ASP A 12 -7.88 9.39 -4.91
CA ASP A 12 -6.83 10.21 -5.51
C ASP A 12 -5.61 9.33 -5.76
N ARG A 13 -5.39 8.98 -7.03
CA ARG A 13 -4.27 8.14 -7.45
C ARG A 13 -2.93 8.81 -7.22
N GLN A 14 -2.82 10.11 -7.45
CA GLN A 14 -1.54 10.83 -7.36
C GLN A 14 -1.12 10.94 -5.90
N GLN A 15 -2.01 11.41 -5.03
CA GLN A 15 -1.77 11.48 -3.60
C GLN A 15 -1.45 10.09 -3.01
N SER A 16 -2.21 9.07 -3.40
CA SER A 16 -1.94 7.70 -2.95
C SER A 16 -0.60 7.19 -3.46
N THR A 17 -0.24 7.46 -4.72
CA THR A 17 1.06 7.08 -5.28
C THR A 17 2.20 7.70 -4.49
N GLU A 18 2.12 8.99 -4.16
CA GLU A 18 3.14 9.69 -3.36
C GLU A 18 3.27 9.09 -1.96
N TRP A 19 2.14 8.80 -1.31
CA TRP A 19 2.13 8.15 0.00
C TRP A 19 2.79 6.77 -0.07
N TYR A 20 2.30 5.88 -0.93
CA TYR A 20 2.83 4.50 -1.05
C TYR A 20 4.30 4.49 -1.45
N ARG A 21 4.74 5.41 -2.31
CA ARG A 21 6.16 5.57 -2.67
C ARG A 21 7.01 5.93 -1.46
N ARG A 22 6.55 6.88 -0.62
CA ARG A 22 7.27 7.27 0.60
C ARG A 22 7.33 6.13 1.62
N VAL A 23 6.23 5.39 1.77
CA VAL A 23 6.12 4.31 2.76
C VAL A 23 6.91 3.08 2.34
N PHE A 24 6.71 2.58 1.13
CA PHE A 24 7.26 1.29 0.73
C PHE A 24 8.58 1.38 -0.02
N GLN A 25 8.99 2.58 -0.47
CA GLN A 25 10.22 2.78 -1.23
C GLN A 25 10.39 1.73 -2.34
N PRO A 26 9.42 1.65 -3.28
CA PRO A 26 9.29 0.53 -4.18
C PRO A 26 10.52 0.36 -5.08
N GLU A 27 10.87 -0.89 -5.38
CA GLU A 27 11.93 -1.25 -6.32
C GLU A 27 11.66 -0.69 -7.72
N GLN A 28 10.39 -0.67 -8.10
CA GLN A 28 9.93 -0.13 -9.38
C GLN A 28 8.61 0.60 -9.21
N LEU A 29 8.45 1.70 -9.96
CA LEU A 29 7.20 2.43 -10.08
C LEU A 29 6.90 2.61 -11.56
N VAL A 30 5.73 2.11 -11.99
CA VAL A 30 5.30 2.13 -13.38
C VAL A 30 3.94 2.80 -13.46
N ASP A 31 3.85 3.92 -14.17
CA ASP A 31 2.56 4.47 -14.56
C ASP A 31 2.09 3.77 -15.83
N THR A 32 1.02 2.98 -15.74
CA THR A 32 0.63 2.05 -16.81
C THR A 32 -0.51 2.58 -17.68
N SER A 33 -1.39 3.40 -17.12
CA SER A 33 -2.55 4.00 -17.80
C SER A 33 -3.02 5.23 -17.01
N LYS A 34 -3.93 6.04 -17.57
CA LYS A 34 -4.48 7.23 -16.89
C LYS A 34 -4.96 6.97 -15.46
N HIS A 35 -5.38 5.74 -15.15
CA HIS A 35 -6.04 5.38 -13.90
C HIS A 35 -5.29 4.35 -13.04
N VAL A 36 -4.10 3.88 -13.45
CA VAL A 36 -3.40 2.80 -12.72
C VAL A 36 -1.91 3.07 -12.57
N THR A 37 -1.46 3.20 -11.31
CA THR A 37 -0.06 3.17 -10.93
C THR A 37 0.30 1.79 -10.37
N LYS A 38 1.41 1.20 -10.82
CA LYS A 38 1.96 -0.03 -10.26
C LYS A 38 3.23 0.27 -9.43
N LEU A 39 3.35 -0.35 -8.26
CA LEU A 39 4.52 -0.29 -7.39
C LEU A 39 5.01 -1.70 -7.07
N LEU A 40 6.29 -2.00 -7.29
CA LEU A 40 6.90 -3.28 -6.93
C LEU A 40 7.53 -3.19 -5.54
N VAL A 41 7.10 -4.06 -4.63
CA VAL A 41 7.55 -4.09 -3.23
C VAL A 41 7.76 -5.55 -2.82
N GLY A 42 9.00 -5.94 -2.55
CA GLY A 42 9.34 -7.30 -2.11
C GLY A 42 8.89 -8.37 -3.10
N GLY A 43 8.89 -8.08 -4.41
CA GLY A 43 8.38 -8.97 -5.46
C GLY A 43 6.85 -9.02 -5.62
N LEU A 44 6.08 -8.26 -4.84
CA LEU A 44 4.64 -8.06 -5.01
C LEU A 44 4.36 -6.77 -5.79
N TRP A 45 3.49 -6.83 -6.80
CA TRP A 45 2.97 -5.63 -7.45
C TRP A 45 1.73 -5.09 -6.75
N ILE A 46 1.83 -3.90 -6.17
CA ILE A 46 0.68 -3.13 -5.68
C ILE A 46 0.17 -2.27 -6.84
N ARG A 47 -1.12 -2.38 -7.16
CA ARG A 47 -1.79 -1.58 -8.21
C ARG A 47 -2.74 -0.60 -7.54
N LEU A 48 -2.41 0.68 -7.60
CA LEU A 48 -3.30 1.76 -7.18
C LEU A 48 -4.23 2.08 -8.35
N VAL A 49 -5.52 1.81 -8.18
CA VAL A 49 -6.54 1.95 -9.21
C VAL A 49 -7.43 3.13 -8.84
N GLU A 50 -7.53 4.13 -9.71
CA GLU A 50 -8.46 5.24 -9.51
C GLU A 50 -9.90 4.75 -9.66
N ALA A 51 -10.57 4.52 -8.54
CA ALA A 51 -11.92 3.97 -8.48
C ALA A 51 -12.55 4.23 -7.10
N GLU A 52 -13.88 4.28 -7.04
CA GLU A 52 -14.59 4.28 -5.76
C GLU A 52 -14.35 2.95 -5.02
N PRO A 53 -13.98 2.97 -3.73
CA PRO A 53 -13.79 1.76 -2.98
C PRO A 53 -15.14 1.04 -2.78
N ALA A 54 -15.24 -0.20 -3.27
CA ALA A 54 -16.42 -1.04 -3.07
C ALA A 54 -16.53 -1.62 -1.64
N GLY A 55 -15.58 -1.30 -0.75
CA GLY A 55 -15.53 -1.77 0.63
C GLY A 55 -14.16 -1.54 1.29
N CYS A 56 -13.99 -2.07 2.50
CA CYS A 56 -12.69 -2.07 3.20
C CYS A 56 -11.77 -3.13 2.59
N ILE A 57 -10.62 -2.71 2.07
CA ILE A 57 -9.60 -3.61 1.55
C ILE A 57 -8.44 -3.65 2.54
N ARG A 58 -8.05 -4.87 2.92
CA ARG A 58 -6.92 -5.12 3.80
C ARG A 58 -5.87 -5.90 3.03
N LEU A 59 -4.64 -5.42 3.06
CA LEU A 59 -3.48 -6.10 2.53
C LEU A 59 -2.60 -6.52 3.71
N ARG A 60 -2.18 -7.79 3.73
CA ARG A 60 -1.20 -8.29 4.70
C ARG A 60 0.09 -8.58 3.96
N LEU A 61 1.16 -7.97 4.43
CA LEU A 61 2.50 -8.15 3.87
C LEU A 61 3.37 -8.82 4.94
N GLU A 62 4.03 -9.89 4.54
CA GLU A 62 5.10 -10.47 5.35
C GLU A 62 6.35 -9.61 5.19
N VAL A 63 7.08 -9.44 6.29
CA VAL A 63 8.31 -8.67 6.35
C VAL A 63 9.35 -9.48 7.12
N GLU A 64 10.62 -9.36 6.74
CA GLU A 64 11.70 -10.15 7.34
C GLU A 64 11.85 -9.86 8.84
N HIS A 65 11.76 -8.59 9.24
CA HIS A 65 11.95 -8.14 10.61
C HIS A 65 10.84 -7.17 11.04
N LEU A 66 9.79 -7.72 11.66
CA LEU A 66 8.59 -6.96 12.05
C LEU A 66 8.89 -5.76 12.95
N GLU A 67 9.76 -5.92 13.95
CA GLU A 67 10.08 -4.86 14.91
C GLU A 67 10.82 -3.68 14.24
N THR A 68 11.78 -4.01 13.37
CA THR A 68 12.52 -3.01 12.59
C THR A 68 11.59 -2.25 11.65
N GLU A 69 10.70 -2.95 10.96
CA GLU A 69 9.73 -2.33 10.07
C GLU A 69 8.74 -1.44 10.83
N LEU A 70 8.26 -1.89 12.00
CA LEU A 70 7.37 -1.09 12.85
C LEU A 70 8.05 0.20 13.33
N GLN A 71 9.31 0.14 13.73
CA GLN A 71 10.08 1.32 14.10
C GLN A 71 10.23 2.30 12.92
N ARG A 72 10.52 1.78 11.72
CA ARG A 72 10.63 2.58 10.50
C ARG A 72 9.30 3.28 10.16
N LEU A 73 8.18 2.56 10.22
CA LEU A 73 6.85 3.13 9.98
C LEU A 73 6.52 4.23 11.00
N ARG A 74 6.83 4.03 12.28
CA ARG A 74 6.67 5.05 13.33
C ARG A 74 7.50 6.31 13.07
N GLN A 75 8.76 6.15 12.63
CA GLN A 75 9.62 7.28 12.25
C GLN A 75 9.06 8.08 11.05
N LEU A 76 8.29 7.43 10.18
CA LEU A 76 7.56 8.08 9.08
C LEU A 76 6.25 8.76 9.54
N GLY A 77 5.89 8.66 10.82
CA GLY A 77 4.65 9.18 11.37
C GLY A 77 3.43 8.30 11.10
N ILE A 78 3.63 7.03 10.74
CA ILE A 78 2.54 6.06 10.53
C ILE A 78 2.28 5.37 11.86
N SER A 79 1.07 5.57 12.40
CA SER A 79 0.62 4.96 13.64
C SER A 79 -0.12 3.64 13.38
N ASP A 80 -0.15 2.78 14.39
CA ASP A 80 -1.08 1.65 14.46
C ASP A 80 -2.49 2.21 14.69
N GLN A 81 -3.22 2.48 13.62
CA GLN A 81 -4.66 2.66 13.73
C GLN A 81 -5.33 1.30 13.94
N THR A 82 -5.15 0.72 15.13
CA THR A 82 -6.11 -0.21 15.70
C THR A 82 -7.25 0.62 16.26
N GLU A 83 -8.16 1.08 15.40
CA GLU A 83 -9.53 1.29 15.86
C GLU A 83 -10.09 -0.10 16.15
N ASP A 84 -10.21 -0.42 17.43
CA ASP A 84 -11.02 -1.53 17.92
C ASP A 84 -12.50 -1.19 17.62
N PRO A 85 -13.21 -1.94 16.75
CA PRO A 85 -14.64 -1.73 16.57
C PRO A 85 -15.48 -2.32 17.74
N GLY A 86 -14.86 -2.74 18.86
CA GLY A 86 -15.52 -3.45 19.95
C GLY A 86 -15.27 -2.86 21.34
N GLY A 87 -15.72 -1.62 21.60
CA GLY A 87 -15.93 -1.12 22.96
C GLY A 87 -17.42 -1.17 23.33
N GLY A 88 -17.87 -2.30 23.86
CA GLY A 88 -19.18 -2.46 24.52
C GLY A 88 -19.12 -2.13 26.01
#